data_AF-A0A7C9DR40-F1
#
_entry.id   AF-A0A7C9DR40-F1
#
_cell.length_a   1.000
_cell.length_b   1.000
_cell.length_c   1.000
_cell.angle_alpha   90.00
_cell.angle_beta   90.00
_cell.angle_gamma   90.00
#
_symmetry.space_group_name_H-M   'P 1'
#
loop_
_entity.id
_entity.type
_entity.pdbx_description
1 polymer ?
#
loop_
_entity_poly.entity_id
_entity_poly.type
_entity_poly.pdbx_seq_one_letter_code
_entity_poly.pdbx_strand_id
1 'polypeptide(L)'
;MFHRALGLVRPKDVDMELFDITYVQCGDVELEKKIDEKIEQFICWVEKHPNKKSQVCLSFYEVKNNKNMWFSNKVERSYWEQWYINLNVAQHPRANSSKSHLSKVLDAGDGTLEERSARRVALEVTLREVLFQIIKFVNEKKDHIPPIPGREGISFPYEINIPSSSDSTFSIDVFKRMLQTGHPSMLS
;
A
#
# COMPACT_ATOMS: atom_id res chain seq x y z
N MET A 1 0.45 0.70 9.20
CA MET A 1 -0.03 -0.16 10.30
C MET A 1 0.43 0.32 11.67
N PHE A 2 1.74 0.46 11.93
CA PHE A 2 2.28 0.89 13.23
C PHE A 2 1.58 2.11 13.85
N HIS A 3 1.38 3.18 13.08
CA HIS A 3 0.72 4.42 13.53
C HIS A 3 -0.79 4.31 13.86
N ARG A 4 -1.41 3.16 13.59
CA ARG A 4 -2.80 2.83 13.92
C ARG A 4 -2.89 1.56 14.75
N ALA A 5 -1.77 1.11 15.30
CA ALA A 5 -1.75 -0.02 16.19
C ALA A 5 -2.39 0.34 17.53
N LEU A 6 -3.07 -0.62 18.12
CA LEU A 6 -3.79 -0.52 19.38
C LEU A 6 -2.99 -1.17 20.51
N GLY A 7 -3.09 -0.61 21.71
CA GLY A 7 -2.54 -1.23 22.92
C GLY A 7 -1.02 -1.23 22.98
N LEU A 8 -0.47 -2.23 23.67
CA LEU A 8 0.97 -2.39 23.89
C LEU A 8 1.61 -3.09 22.70
N VAL A 9 2.19 -2.30 21.81
CA VAL A 9 2.98 -2.76 20.68
C VAL A 9 4.43 -2.92 21.13
N ARG A 10 5.15 -3.91 20.60
CA ARG A 10 6.61 -3.99 20.73
C ARG A 10 7.23 -3.53 19.41
N PRO A 11 7.66 -2.26 19.31
CA PRO A 11 8.29 -1.75 18.10
C PRO A 11 9.50 -2.61 17.75
N LYS A 12 9.60 -2.98 16.48
CA LYS A 12 10.73 -3.70 15.93
C LYS A 12 11.29 -2.90 14.76
N ASP A 13 12.53 -2.48 14.90
CA ASP A 13 13.27 -1.81 13.83
C ASP A 13 13.65 -2.83 12.75
N VAL A 14 13.45 -2.44 11.50
CA VAL A 14 13.77 -3.25 10.32
C VAL A 14 14.50 -2.40 9.31
N ASP A 15 15.73 -2.80 9.00
CA ASP A 15 16.52 -2.18 7.95
C ASP A 15 16.09 -2.72 6.58
N MET A 16 15.86 -1.81 5.63
CA MET A 16 15.58 -2.19 4.26
C MET A 16 16.84 -2.74 3.58
N GLU A 17 16.73 -3.87 2.90
CA GLU A 17 17.87 -4.49 2.21
C GLU A 17 18.45 -3.60 1.09
N LEU A 18 17.59 -2.84 0.42
CA LEU A 18 17.94 -2.07 -0.78
C LEU A 18 18.18 -0.58 -0.52
N PHE A 19 17.92 -0.07 0.68
CA PHE A 19 17.98 1.37 0.96
C PHE A 19 18.51 1.59 2.37
N ASP A 20 19.22 2.70 2.58
CA ASP A 20 19.64 3.13 3.91
C ASP A 20 18.44 3.72 4.68
N ILE A 21 17.45 2.88 4.96
CA ILE A 21 16.19 3.25 5.60
C ILE A 21 15.82 2.16 6.60
N THR A 22 15.60 2.59 7.83
CA THR A 22 15.01 1.76 8.89
C THR A 22 13.54 2.15 9.07
N TYR A 23 12.65 1.15 9.09
CA TYR A 23 11.23 1.34 9.41
C TYR A 23 10.82 0.49 10.60
N VAL A 24 9.65 0.80 11.17
CA VAL A 24 9.17 0.14 12.40
C VAL A 24 7.99 -0.78 12.10
N GLN A 25 8.08 -2.03 12.57
CA GLN A 25 6.99 -3.00 12.59
C GLN A 25 6.31 -3.06 13.97
N CYS A 26 5.10 -3.63 14.00
CA CYS A 26 4.35 -3.79 15.25
C CYS A 26 4.88 -4.93 16.13
N GLY A 27 5.72 -5.83 15.60
CA GLY A 27 6.22 -7.00 16.34
C GLY A 27 5.15 -8.07 16.56
N ASP A 28 4.09 -8.07 15.75
CA ASP A 28 2.99 -9.03 15.81
C ASP A 28 3.04 -9.93 14.58
N VAL A 29 3.24 -11.23 14.83
CA VAL A 29 3.54 -12.21 13.79
C VAL A 29 2.35 -12.42 12.84
N GLU A 30 1.12 -12.40 13.36
CA GLU A 30 -0.08 -12.61 12.54
C GLU A 30 -0.33 -11.43 11.61
N LEU A 31 -0.18 -10.20 12.12
CA LEU A 31 -0.24 -8.98 11.33
C LEU A 31 0.84 -8.96 10.24
N GLU A 32 2.08 -9.22 10.62
CA GLU A 32 3.23 -9.23 9.70
C GLU A 32 3.02 -10.27 8.59
N LYS A 33 2.64 -11.50 8.94
CA LYS A 33 2.34 -12.56 7.98
C LYS A 33 1.24 -12.16 6.99
N LYS A 34 0.16 -11.54 7.46
CA LYS A 34 -0.95 -11.09 6.59
C LYS A 34 -0.53 -9.96 5.65
N ILE A 35 0.39 -9.09 6.06
CA ILE A 35 0.98 -8.06 5.20
C ILE A 35 1.85 -8.72 4.12
N ASP A 36 2.70 -9.67 4.49
CA ASP A 36 3.58 -10.37 3.56
C ASP A 36 2.79 -11.17 2.51
N GLU A 37 1.73 -11.88 2.91
CA GLU A 37 0.81 -12.57 2.01
C GLU A 37 0.18 -11.61 0.98
N LYS A 38 -0.13 -10.38 1.39
CA LYS A 38 -0.67 -9.34 0.50
C LYS A 38 0.40 -8.77 -0.42
N ILE A 39 1.62 -8.58 0.06
CA ILE A 39 2.75 -8.18 -0.78
C ILE A 39 2.99 -9.22 -1.88
N GLU A 40 3.01 -10.51 -1.53
CA GLU A 40 3.19 -11.61 -2.49
C GLU A 40 2.06 -11.66 -3.54
N GLN A 41 0.81 -11.52 -3.10
CA GLN A 41 -0.35 -11.42 -4.02
C GLN A 41 -0.19 -10.26 -5.01
N PHE A 42 0.31 -9.11 -4.55
CA PHE A 42 0.54 -7.96 -5.40
C PHE A 42 1.69 -8.18 -6.38
N ILE A 43 2.82 -8.75 -5.94
CA ILE A 43 3.96 -9.09 -6.80
C ILE A 43 3.50 -10.03 -7.93
N CYS A 44 2.81 -11.12 -7.57
CA CYS A 44 2.21 -12.06 -8.51
C CYS A 44 1.26 -11.37 -9.52
N TRP A 45 0.50 -10.36 -9.10
CA TRP A 45 -0.39 -9.61 -9.99
C TRP A 45 0.39 -8.71 -10.96
N VAL A 46 1.42 -8.01 -10.47
CA VAL A 46 2.29 -7.12 -11.27
C VAL A 46 2.99 -7.90 -12.37
N GLU A 47 3.52 -9.09 -12.05
CA GLU A 47 4.18 -9.96 -13.03
C GLU A 47 3.26 -10.38 -14.17
N LYS A 48 1.96 -10.60 -13.88
CA LYS A 48 0.94 -10.98 -14.87
C LYS A 48 0.40 -9.79 -15.67
N HIS A 49 0.55 -8.57 -15.15
CA HIS A 49 0.02 -7.35 -15.77
C HIS A 49 1.13 -6.33 -16.02
N PRO A 50 2.14 -6.68 -16.86
CA PRO A 50 3.19 -5.76 -17.23
C PRO A 50 2.58 -4.50 -17.86
N ASN A 51 2.98 -3.32 -17.36
CA ASN A 51 2.59 -1.98 -17.84
C ASN A 51 1.23 -1.47 -17.35
N LYS A 52 0.52 -2.19 -16.48
CA LYS A 52 -0.63 -1.60 -15.78
C LYS A 52 -0.13 -0.73 -14.62
N LYS A 53 -0.59 0.53 -14.55
CA LYS A 53 -0.48 1.33 -13.33
C LYS A 53 -1.24 0.61 -12.22
N SER A 54 -0.68 0.61 -11.02
CA SER A 54 -1.21 -0.17 -9.92
C SER A 54 -1.42 0.68 -8.68
N GLN A 55 -2.42 0.31 -7.88
CA GLN A 55 -2.76 1.00 -6.65
C GLN A 55 -3.14 -0.04 -5.61
N VAL A 56 -2.51 0.03 -4.43
CA VAL A 56 -2.89 -0.75 -3.24
C VAL A 56 -3.68 0.17 -2.31
N CYS A 57 -4.78 -0.33 -1.76
CA CYS A 57 -5.58 0.43 -0.80
C CYS A 57 -5.57 -0.26 0.56
N LEU A 58 -5.03 0.42 1.58
CA LEU A 58 -5.18 0.03 2.98
C LEU A 58 -6.36 0.81 3.56
N SER A 59 -7.37 0.11 4.06
CA SER A 59 -8.56 0.73 4.66
C SER A 59 -8.74 0.26 6.09
N PHE A 60 -9.03 1.20 6.99
CA PHE A 60 -9.44 0.91 8.37
C PHE A 60 -10.94 1.13 8.52
N TYR A 61 -11.60 0.26 9.29
CA TYR A 61 -13.04 0.30 9.47
C TYR A 61 -13.47 -0.11 10.87
N GLU A 62 -14.69 0.27 11.24
CA GLU A 62 -15.43 -0.30 12.35
C GLU A 62 -16.43 -1.34 11.83
N VAL A 63 -16.64 -2.39 12.61
CA VAL A 63 -17.70 -3.37 12.35
C VAL A 63 -18.97 -2.91 13.07
N LYS A 64 -19.97 -2.49 12.29
CA LYS A 64 -21.29 -2.14 12.85
C LYS A 64 -22.17 -3.39 12.82
N ASN A 65 -22.53 -3.89 14.00
CA ASN A 65 -23.57 -4.91 14.12
C ASN A 65 -24.93 -4.21 14.07
N ASN A 66 -25.59 -4.21 12.91
CA ASN A 66 -26.88 -3.58 12.76
C ASN A 66 -27.97 -4.43 13.45
N LYS A 67 -28.25 -4.11 14.72
CA LYS A 67 -29.30 -4.77 15.51
C LYS A 67 -30.71 -4.58 14.93
N ASN A 68 -30.92 -3.62 14.02
CA ASN A 68 -32.23 -3.30 13.44
C ASN A 68 -32.58 -4.14 12.20
N MET A 69 -31.74 -5.10 11.79
CA MET A 69 -32.00 -5.99 10.66
C MET A 69 -31.96 -7.45 11.11
N TRP A 70 -32.99 -7.90 11.84
CA TRP A 70 -33.21 -9.32 12.22
C TRP A 70 -33.01 -10.27 11.03
N PHE A 71 -33.26 -9.83 9.79
CA PHE A 71 -33.22 -10.67 8.59
C PHE A 71 -31.96 -10.56 7.71
N SER A 72 -30.89 -9.89 8.17
CA SER A 72 -29.66 -9.78 7.37
C SER A 72 -28.39 -9.96 8.19
N ASN A 73 -27.69 -11.08 7.97
CA ASN A 73 -26.37 -11.36 8.54
C ASN A 73 -25.23 -10.54 7.88
N LYS A 74 -25.54 -9.42 7.22
CA LYS A 74 -24.54 -8.63 6.50
C LYS A 74 -23.81 -7.73 7.48
N VAL A 75 -22.60 -8.13 7.85
CA VAL A 75 -21.66 -7.33 8.64
C VAL A 75 -21.36 -6.04 7.87
N GLU A 76 -21.79 -4.89 8.38
CA GLU A 76 -21.56 -3.60 7.76
C GLU A 76 -20.20 -3.03 8.21
N ARG A 77 -19.37 -2.61 7.25
CA ARG A 77 -18.06 -2.00 7.50
C ARG A 77 -18.17 -0.49 7.32
N SER A 78 -17.89 0.26 8.38
CA SER A 78 -17.83 1.72 8.37
C SER A 78 -16.37 2.15 8.24
N TYR A 79 -15.93 2.50 7.03
CA TYR A 79 -14.56 2.92 6.77
C TYR A 79 -14.32 4.35 7.28
N TRP A 80 -13.33 4.53 8.13
CA TRP A 80 -13.01 5.84 8.72
C TRP A 80 -11.66 6.38 8.23
N GLU A 81 -10.78 5.54 7.67
CA GLU A 81 -9.51 5.98 7.08
C GLU A 81 -9.10 5.08 5.92
N GLN A 82 -8.60 5.67 4.84
CA GLN A 82 -8.11 4.95 3.66
C GLN A 82 -6.80 5.55 3.14
N TRP A 83 -5.83 4.69 2.85
CA TRP A 83 -4.54 5.03 2.27
C TRP A 83 -4.42 4.40 0.88
N TYR A 84 -4.22 5.24 -0.12
CA TYR A 84 -4.04 4.82 -1.51
C TYR A 84 -2.57 4.92 -1.87
N ILE A 85 -1.94 3.77 -2.10
CA ILE A 85 -0.52 3.64 -2.43
C ILE A 85 -0.41 3.38 -3.92
N ASN A 86 -0.06 4.42 -4.67
CA ASN A 86 0.12 4.34 -6.12
C ASN A 86 1.51 3.83 -6.45
N LEU A 87 1.60 2.78 -7.25
CA LEU A 87 2.85 2.11 -7.58
C LEU A 87 3.02 2.05 -9.11
N ASN A 88 4.15 2.58 -9.56
CA ASN A 88 4.61 2.47 -10.94
C ASN A 88 5.81 1.51 -10.99
N VAL A 89 5.61 0.32 -11.53
CA VAL A 89 6.65 -0.70 -11.57
C VAL A 89 7.41 -0.58 -12.89
N ALA A 90 8.65 -0.13 -12.80
CA ALA A 90 9.55 -0.07 -13.95
C ALA A 90 9.86 -1.49 -14.43
N GLN A 91 9.68 -1.74 -15.73
CA GLN A 91 10.13 -2.99 -16.33
C GLN A 91 11.60 -2.89 -16.68
N HIS A 92 12.35 -3.91 -16.26
CA HIS A 92 13.62 -4.17 -16.90
C HIS A 92 13.32 -4.87 -18.23
N PRO A 93 13.82 -4.39 -19.38
CA PRO A 93 13.82 -5.19 -20.60
C PRO A 93 14.50 -6.51 -20.26
N ARG A 94 13.74 -7.62 -20.29
CA ARG A 94 14.37 -8.94 -20.23
C ARG A 94 15.25 -9.03 -21.46
N ALA A 95 16.53 -9.32 -21.27
CA ALA A 95 17.46 -9.63 -22.35
C ALA A 95 17.04 -10.96 -22.98
N ASN A 96 15.96 -10.94 -23.77
CA ASN A 96 15.57 -12.08 -24.56
C ASN A 96 16.49 -12.10 -25.77
N SER A 97 17.53 -12.90 -25.65
CA SER A 97 18.40 -13.35 -26.72
C SER A 97 17.56 -13.96 -27.85
N SER A 98 17.36 -13.20 -28.93
CA SER A 98 16.96 -13.75 -30.23
C SER A 98 17.59 -12.88 -31.31
N LYS A 99 18.81 -13.31 -31.68
CA LYS A 99 19.63 -12.95 -32.84
C LYS A 99 19.01 -11.92 -33.81
N SER A 100 19.52 -10.69 -33.80
CA SER A 100 19.64 -9.90 -35.03
C SER A 100 21.09 -9.49 -35.21
N HIS A 101 21.63 -9.86 -36.36
CA HIS A 101 22.98 -9.53 -36.79
C HIS A 101 23.24 -8.02 -36.81
N LEU A 102 24.51 -7.71 -36.55
CA LEU A 102 25.28 -6.55 -37.01
C LEU A 102 25.23 -5.23 -36.20
N SER A 103 26.43 -4.92 -35.67
CA SER A 103 27.05 -3.60 -35.50
C SER A 103 26.39 -2.56 -34.60
N LYS A 104 26.79 -2.55 -33.32
CA LYS A 104 27.68 -1.51 -32.77
C LYS A 104 28.12 -1.89 -31.36
N VAL A 105 29.36 -2.36 -31.27
CA VAL A 105 30.16 -2.14 -30.06
C VAL A 105 30.39 -0.64 -30.01
N LEU A 106 30.05 -0.03 -28.88
CA LEU A 106 30.66 1.12 -28.20
C LEU A 106 29.57 1.75 -27.31
N ASP A 107 29.77 1.67 -26.00
CA ASP A 107 29.16 2.51 -24.95
C ASP A 107 27.77 2.18 -24.38
N ALA A 108 27.42 0.90 -24.21
CA ALA A 108 26.18 0.48 -23.54
C ALA A 108 26.39 -0.13 -22.14
N GLY A 109 27.64 -0.17 -21.63
CA GLY A 109 27.98 -0.83 -20.38
C GLY A 109 27.90 0.07 -19.15
N ASP A 110 28.41 1.30 -19.26
CA ASP A 110 28.63 2.22 -18.14
C ASP A 110 27.36 2.97 -17.76
N GLY A 111 26.74 3.63 -18.73
CA GLY A 111 25.52 4.43 -18.52
C GLY A 111 24.34 3.64 -17.94
N THR A 112 24.30 2.31 -18.08
CA THR A 112 23.25 1.49 -17.47
C THR A 112 23.47 1.22 -15.98
N LEU A 113 24.70 1.24 -15.48
CA LEU A 113 25.01 1.04 -14.07
C LEU A 113 24.86 2.36 -13.31
N GLU A 114 25.40 3.46 -13.85
CA GLU A 114 25.21 4.79 -13.28
C GLU A 114 23.75 5.21 -13.29
N GLU A 115 23.01 4.96 -14.37
CA GLU A 115 21.57 5.27 -14.40
C GLU A 115 20.79 4.43 -13.38
N ARG A 116 21.11 3.14 -13.22
CA ARG A 116 20.51 2.30 -12.17
C ARG A 116 20.85 2.82 -10.77
N SER A 117 22.10 3.23 -10.55
CA SER A 117 22.56 3.81 -9.27
C SER A 117 21.82 5.12 -8.97
N ALA A 118 21.76 6.05 -9.93
CA ALA A 118 21.05 7.31 -9.80
C ALA A 118 19.55 7.09 -9.54
N ARG A 119 18.91 6.15 -10.24
CA ARG A 119 17.51 5.77 -9.98
C ARG A 119 17.31 5.21 -8.57
N ARG A 120 18.23 4.39 -8.07
CA ARG A 120 18.18 3.85 -6.69
C ARG A 120 18.27 4.96 -5.66
N VAL A 121 19.21 5.90 -5.82
CA VAL A 121 19.36 7.06 -4.93
C VAL A 121 18.10 7.94 -4.94
N ALA A 122 17.55 8.24 -6.13
CA ALA A 122 16.33 9.02 -6.24
C ALA A 122 15.13 8.33 -5.58
N LEU A 123 15.03 7.01 -5.71
CA LEU A 123 13.99 6.21 -5.08
C LEU A 123 14.13 6.21 -3.55
N GLU A 124 15.35 6.14 -3.02
CA GLU A 124 15.62 6.24 -1.58
C GLU A 124 15.13 7.58 -1.01
N VAL A 125 15.49 8.69 -1.66
CA VAL A 125 15.05 10.04 -1.26
C VAL A 125 13.52 10.12 -1.27
N THR A 126 12.90 9.67 -2.35
CA THR A 126 11.43 9.67 -2.48
C THR A 126 10.77 8.82 -1.39
N LEU A 127 11.35 7.67 -1.06
CA LEU A 127 10.80 6.79 -0.02
C LEU A 127 10.92 7.42 1.37
N ARG A 128 12.04 8.08 1.69
CA ARG A 128 12.20 8.86 2.93
C ARG A 128 11.14 9.96 3.02
N GLU A 129 10.92 10.71 1.95
CA GLU A 129 9.87 11.74 1.90
C GLU A 129 8.48 11.18 2.14
N VAL A 130 8.13 10.04 1.52
CA VAL A 130 6.84 9.36 1.73
C VAL A 130 6.68 8.92 3.19
N LEU A 131 7.71 8.37 3.82
CA LEU A 131 7.68 8.00 5.25
C LEU A 131 7.42 9.23 6.14
N PHE A 132 8.08 10.36 5.88
CA PHE A 132 7.81 11.62 6.59
C PHE A 132 6.39 12.12 6.36
N GLN A 133 5.85 12.02 5.14
CA GLN A 133 4.47 12.39 4.85
C GLN A 133 3.48 11.52 5.62
N ILE A 134 3.72 10.22 5.74
CA ILE A 134 2.89 9.33 6.56
C ILE A 134 2.86 9.82 8.01
N ILE A 135 4.02 10.10 8.61
CA ILE A 135 4.13 10.61 9.98
C ILE A 135 3.38 11.93 10.13
N LYS A 136 3.55 12.86 9.18
CA LYS A 136 2.86 14.15 9.17
C LYS A 136 1.34 13.97 9.14
N PHE A 137 0.81 13.21 8.19
CA PHE A 137 -0.63 13.02 8.02
C PHE A 137 -1.26 12.29 9.21
N VAL A 138 -0.59 11.27 9.74
CA VAL A 138 -1.01 10.55 10.96
C VAL A 138 -1.11 11.50 12.15
N ASN A 139 -0.22 12.49 12.23
CA ASN A 139 -0.17 13.44 13.33
C ASN A 139 -1.18 14.58 13.23
N GLU A 140 -1.41 15.07 12.00
CA GLU A 140 -2.32 16.18 11.70
C GLU A 140 -3.78 15.74 11.62
N LYS A 141 -4.06 14.51 11.15
CA LYS A 141 -5.43 14.01 10.96
C LYS A 141 -5.72 12.93 11.99
N LYS A 142 -6.42 13.32 13.07
CA LYS A 142 -6.76 12.43 14.19
C LYS A 142 -8.25 12.43 14.57
N ASP A 143 -8.99 13.47 14.20
CA ASP A 143 -10.39 13.65 14.63
C ASP A 143 -11.34 12.56 14.13
N HIS A 144 -10.95 11.87 13.06
CA HIS A 144 -11.69 10.77 12.45
C HIS A 144 -11.36 9.39 13.06
N ILE A 145 -10.40 9.31 13.98
CA ILE A 145 -10.00 8.05 14.62
C ILE A 145 -11.08 7.65 15.64
N PRO A 146 -11.72 6.48 15.49
CA PRO A 146 -12.78 6.07 16.40
C PRO A 146 -12.23 5.72 17.79
N PRO A 147 -13.10 5.68 18.82
CA PRO A 147 -12.75 5.12 20.12
C PRO A 147 -12.20 3.70 19.96
N ILE A 148 -11.25 3.33 20.83
CA ILE A 148 -10.59 2.02 20.77
C ILE A 148 -11.66 0.91 20.94
N PRO A 149 -11.88 0.04 19.95
CA PRO A 149 -12.78 -1.09 20.09
C PRO A 149 -12.27 -2.02 21.20
N GLY A 150 -13.15 -2.81 21.82
CA GLY A 150 -12.80 -3.72 22.91
C GLY A 150 -11.51 -4.53 22.63
N ARG A 151 -10.74 -4.82 23.69
CA ARG A 151 -9.30 -5.19 23.73
C ARG A 151 -8.87 -6.46 22.98
N GLU A 152 -9.34 -6.74 21.78
CA GLU A 152 -8.91 -7.88 20.98
C GLU A 152 -8.07 -7.40 19.79
N GLY A 153 -6.77 -7.70 19.86
CA GLY A 153 -5.81 -7.42 18.80
C GLY A 153 -5.06 -6.09 18.93
N ILE A 154 -4.00 -5.96 18.13
CA ILE A 154 -3.08 -4.83 18.15
C ILE A 154 -3.35 -3.81 17.03
N SER A 155 -4.50 -3.89 16.35
CA SER A 155 -4.86 -2.95 15.28
C SER A 155 -6.37 -2.83 15.15
N PHE A 156 -6.85 -1.65 14.74
CA PHE A 156 -8.23 -1.52 14.24
C PHE A 156 -8.49 -2.52 13.11
N PRO A 157 -9.75 -2.98 12.91
CA PRO A 157 -10.09 -3.79 11.75
C PRO A 157 -9.65 -3.12 10.45
N TYR A 158 -8.99 -3.88 9.59
CA TYR A 158 -8.41 -3.37 8.36
C TYR A 158 -8.50 -4.37 7.21
N GLU A 159 -8.50 -3.84 5.99
CA GLU A 159 -8.36 -4.59 4.75
C GLU A 159 -7.30 -3.98 3.84
N ILE A 160 -6.60 -4.86 3.11
CA ILE A 160 -5.64 -4.48 2.07
C ILE A 160 -6.21 -4.98 0.75
N ASN A 161 -6.63 -4.05 -0.09
CA ASN A 161 -7.15 -4.32 -1.41
C ASN A 161 -6.05 -4.12 -2.44
N ILE A 162 -5.87 -5.13 -3.27
CA ILE A 162 -4.90 -5.22 -4.35
C ILE A 162 -5.69 -5.24 -5.66
N PRO A 163 -5.16 -4.72 -6.78
CA PRO A 163 -5.81 -4.85 -8.07
C PRO A 163 -6.13 -6.33 -8.36
N SER A 164 -7.38 -6.61 -8.72
CA SER A 164 -7.81 -7.94 -9.17
C SER A 164 -7.75 -8.03 -10.69
N SER A 165 -7.59 -9.24 -11.24
CA SER A 165 -7.75 -9.50 -12.68
C SER A 165 -9.17 -9.25 -13.20
N SER A 166 -10.17 -9.16 -12.30
CA SER A 166 -11.53 -8.73 -12.64
C SER A 166 -11.62 -7.21 -12.65
N ASP A 167 -11.33 -6.59 -13.80
CA ASP A 167 -11.36 -5.13 -14.05
C ASP A 167 -12.73 -4.47 -13.68
N SER A 168 -13.77 -5.24 -13.36
CA SER A 168 -15.14 -4.77 -13.11
C SER A 168 -15.47 -4.45 -11.64
N THR A 169 -14.92 -5.16 -10.65
CA THR A 169 -15.35 -4.99 -9.24
C THR A 169 -14.60 -3.87 -8.52
N PHE A 170 -13.28 -3.80 -8.68
CA PHE A 170 -12.45 -2.79 -8.00
C PHE A 170 -12.70 -1.38 -8.53
N SER A 171 -12.79 -1.22 -9.85
CA SER A 171 -13.01 0.10 -10.47
C SER A 171 -14.36 0.67 -10.05
N ILE A 172 -15.43 -0.12 -10.17
CA ILE A 172 -16.78 0.35 -9.84
C ILE A 172 -16.93 0.62 -8.34
N ASP A 173 -16.37 -0.19 -7.45
CA ASP A 173 -16.51 0.02 -6.01
C ASP A 173 -15.67 1.21 -5.52
N VAL A 174 -14.49 1.46 -6.08
CA VAL A 174 -13.69 2.65 -5.77
C VAL A 174 -14.32 3.91 -6.35
N PHE A 175 -14.76 3.89 -7.62
CA PHE A 175 -15.45 5.04 -8.22
C PHE A 175 -16.79 5.34 -7.51
N LYS A 176 -17.59 4.33 -7.18
CA LYS A 176 -18.81 4.52 -6.37
C LYS A 176 -18.49 5.09 -4.99
N ARG A 177 -17.41 4.64 -4.35
CA ARG A 177 -17.00 5.14 -3.03
C ARG A 177 -16.49 6.57 -3.08
N MET A 178 -15.74 6.95 -4.11
CA MET A 178 -15.33 8.35 -4.36
C MET A 178 -16.53 9.27 -4.63
N LEU A 179 -17.59 8.78 -5.29
CA LEU A 179 -18.82 9.53 -5.52
C LEU A 179 -19.69 9.65 -4.24
N GLN A 180 -19.55 8.72 -3.29
CA GLN A 180 -20.26 8.73 -2.01
C GLN A 180 -19.57 9.62 -0.96
N THR A 181 -18.25 9.79 -1.04
CA THR A 181 -17.54 10.83 -0.30
C THR A 181 -17.82 12.18 -0.96
N GLY A 182 -18.90 12.83 -0.54
CA GLY A 182 -19.30 14.15 -1.03
C GLY A 182 -18.18 15.20 -0.94
N HIS A 183 -18.30 16.25 -1.75
CA HIS A 183 -17.36 17.36 -1.89
C HIS A 183 -16.68 17.76 -0.57
N PRO A 184 -15.36 18.04 -0.57
CA PRO A 184 -14.71 18.61 0.60
C PRO A 184 -15.45 19.91 0.93
N SER A 185 -16.09 19.96 2.09
CA SER A 185 -16.60 21.22 2.63
C SER A 185 -15.39 22.12 2.81
N MET A 186 -15.27 23.14 1.96
CA MET A 186 -14.39 24.26 2.23
C MET A 186 -14.84 24.88 3.55
N LEU A 187 -14.07 24.65 4.60
CA LEU A 187 -14.22 25.39 5.85
C LEU A 187 -13.82 26.84 5.55
N SER A 188 -14.79 27.75 5.70
CA SER A 188 -14.56 29.20 5.81
C SER A 188 -14.09 29.55 7.21
#